data_AF-A0A1V8UL74-F1
#
_entry.id   AF-A0A1V8UL74-F1
#
_cell.length_a   1.000
_cell.length_b   1.000
_cell.length_c   1.000
_cell.angle_alpha   90.00
_cell.angle_beta   90.00
_cell.angle_gamma   90.00
#
_symmetry.space_group_name_H-M   'P 1'
#
loop_
_entity.id
_entity.type
_entity.pdbx_description
1 polymer ?
#
loop_
_entity_poly.entity_id
_entity_poly.type
_entity_poly.pdbx_seq_one_letter_code
_entity_poly.pdbx_strand_id
1 'polypeptide(L)'
;MARPPFQNVQSTLTNTSQDEIIPYSNATTLFNSWCSYGASVHFTTVAAGGHATTEILGFPGAMAFVQSAFAGTTTPGCSQDTIDNDALSPTALGANLEPELVGLINVLLAAGKGDANIKADPSVLGKKVTA
;
A
#
# COMPACT_ATOMS: atom_id res chain seq x y z
N MET A 1 -13.16 -34.63 6.13
CA MET A 1 -12.19 -33.87 5.31
C MET A 1 -11.64 -32.75 6.17
N ALA A 2 -10.33 -32.70 6.41
CA ALA A 2 -9.69 -31.57 7.08
C ALA A 2 -9.65 -30.38 6.10
N ARG A 3 -10.07 -29.19 6.56
CA ARG A 3 -9.99 -27.96 5.77
C ARG A 3 -8.50 -27.63 5.51
N PRO A 4 -8.09 -27.29 4.28
CA PRO A 4 -6.70 -26.92 4.02
C PRO A 4 -6.29 -25.70 4.88
N PRO A 5 -5.04 -25.63 5.34
CA PRO A 5 -4.59 -24.69 6.39
C PRO A 5 -4.71 -23.20 6.02
N PHE A 6 -5.04 -22.86 4.78
CA PHE A 6 -5.12 -21.48 4.28
C PHE A 6 -6.53 -20.86 4.31
N GLN A 7 -7.58 -21.61 4.63
CA GLN A 7 -8.97 -21.10 4.52
C GLN A 7 -9.34 -19.96 5.49
N ASN A 8 -8.45 -19.57 6.40
CA ASN A 8 -8.70 -18.54 7.42
C ASN A 8 -7.65 -17.42 7.44
N VAL A 9 -6.69 -17.40 6.50
CA VAL A 9 -5.71 -16.31 6.44
C VAL A 9 -6.32 -15.16 5.63
N GLN A 10 -6.60 -14.07 6.33
CA GLN A 10 -7.00 -12.78 5.76
C GLN A 10 -5.74 -11.97 5.50
N SER A 11 -5.62 -11.34 4.34
CA SER A 11 -4.43 -10.58 3.98
C SER A 11 -4.77 -9.36 3.14
N THR A 12 -3.95 -8.32 3.27
CA THR A 12 -3.97 -7.16 2.39
C THR A 12 -2.61 -7.03 1.70
N LEU A 13 -2.60 -6.69 0.42
CA LEU A 13 -1.42 -6.42 -0.40
C LEU A 13 -1.59 -5.05 -1.05
N THR A 14 -0.48 -4.32 -1.21
CA THR A 14 -0.47 -3.04 -1.94
C THR A 14 0.78 -2.95 -2.82
N ASN A 15 0.62 -2.54 -4.07
CA ASN A 15 1.74 -2.31 -5.00
C ASN A 15 1.34 -1.28 -6.07
N THR A 16 2.26 -0.87 -6.94
CA THR A 16 2.05 0.00 -8.11
C THR A 16 2.65 -0.63 -9.36
N SER A 17 2.02 -0.42 -10.51
CA SER A 17 2.58 -0.86 -11.80
C SER A 17 3.90 -0.16 -12.18
N GLN A 18 4.25 0.94 -11.50
CA GLN A 18 5.44 1.76 -11.76
C GLN A 18 6.52 1.59 -10.68
N ASP A 19 6.44 0.52 -9.87
CA ASP A 19 7.39 0.22 -8.80
C ASP A 19 8.76 -0.06 -9.42
N GLU A 20 9.75 0.76 -9.07
CA GLU A 20 11.10 0.69 -9.60
C GLU A 20 12.04 -0.26 -8.84
N ILE A 21 11.59 -0.85 -7.74
CA ILE A 21 12.37 -1.76 -6.89
C ILE A 21 11.80 -3.18 -6.92
N ILE A 22 10.49 -3.34 -6.71
CA ILE A 22 9.79 -4.63 -6.64
C ILE A 22 8.83 -4.75 -7.84
N PRO A 23 9.10 -5.65 -8.80
CA PRO A 23 8.24 -5.80 -9.98
C PRO A 23 6.78 -6.11 -9.61
N TYR A 24 5.84 -5.31 -10.13
CA TYR A 24 4.40 -5.47 -9.92
C TYR A 24 3.89 -6.88 -10.26
N SER A 25 4.48 -7.51 -11.30
CA SER A 25 4.14 -8.87 -11.72
C SER A 25 4.36 -9.93 -10.62
N ASN A 26 5.33 -9.72 -9.73
CA ASN A 26 5.57 -10.61 -8.60
C ASN A 26 4.43 -10.50 -7.58
N ALA A 27 3.96 -9.28 -7.28
CA ALA A 27 2.83 -9.06 -6.38
C ALA A 27 1.52 -9.62 -6.93
N THR A 28 1.23 -9.41 -8.22
CA THR A 28 0.04 -10.01 -8.86
C THR A 28 0.12 -11.54 -8.88
N THR A 29 1.31 -12.11 -9.08
CA THR A 29 1.51 -13.56 -9.05
C THR A 29 1.26 -14.13 -7.66
N LEU A 30 1.73 -13.45 -6.61
CA LEU A 30 1.47 -13.83 -5.22
C LEU A 30 -0.03 -13.80 -4.89
N PHE A 31 -0.71 -12.70 -5.23
CA PHE A 31 -2.16 -12.56 -5.07
C PHE A 31 -2.89 -13.74 -5.74
N ASN A 32 -2.65 -13.98 -7.03
CA ASN A 32 -3.30 -15.04 -7.79
C ASN A 32 -3.04 -16.43 -7.19
N SER A 33 -1.80 -16.69 -6.77
CA SER A 33 -1.40 -17.96 -6.14
C SER A 33 -2.17 -18.18 -4.84
N TRP A 34 -2.18 -17.20 -3.92
CA TRP A 34 -2.89 -17.30 -2.65
C TRP A 34 -4.40 -17.45 -2.83
N CYS A 35 -5.00 -16.71 -3.76
CA CYS A 35 -6.41 -16.86 -4.10
C CYS A 35 -6.74 -18.25 -4.66
N SER A 36 -5.87 -18.82 -5.49
CA SER A 36 -6.07 -20.18 -6.03
C SER A 36 -6.03 -21.27 -4.95
N TYR A 37 -5.37 -21.01 -3.82
CA TYR A 37 -5.33 -21.90 -2.66
C TYR A 37 -6.44 -21.62 -1.63
N GLY A 38 -7.36 -20.70 -1.92
CA GLY A 38 -8.52 -20.41 -1.07
C GLY A 38 -8.24 -19.45 0.08
N ALA A 39 -7.17 -18.65 0.01
CA ALA A 39 -6.97 -17.53 0.92
C ALA A 39 -7.98 -16.39 0.65
N SER A 40 -8.11 -15.47 1.59
CA SER A 40 -8.85 -14.21 1.40
C SER A 40 -7.85 -13.06 1.33
N VAL A 41 -7.75 -12.43 0.16
CA VAL A 41 -6.72 -11.41 -0.11
C VAL A 41 -7.38 -10.20 -0.75
N HIS A 42 -7.22 -9.04 -0.14
CA HIS A 42 -7.50 -7.77 -0.80
C HIS A 42 -6.21 -7.23 -1.41
N PHE A 43 -6.20 -6.89 -2.70
CA PHE A 43 -5.01 -6.34 -3.36
C PHE A 43 -5.29 -4.98 -3.98
N THR A 44 -4.60 -3.97 -3.47
CA THR A 44 -4.71 -2.59 -3.90
C THR A 44 -3.59 -2.21 -4.86
N THR A 45 -3.96 -1.63 -6.01
CA THR A 45 -3.01 -1.04 -6.95
C THR A 45 -2.99 0.48 -6.82
N VAL A 46 -1.82 1.08 -6.64
CA VAL A 46 -1.66 2.54 -6.70
C VAL A 46 -1.36 2.93 -8.14
N ALA A 47 -2.25 3.68 -8.80
CA ALA A 47 -2.19 3.89 -10.24
C ALA A 47 -1.00 4.76 -10.71
N ALA A 48 -0.55 5.72 -9.89
CA ALA A 48 0.58 6.60 -10.23
C ALA A 48 1.54 6.82 -9.05
N GLY A 49 1.93 5.74 -8.38
CA GLY A 49 3.00 5.72 -7.37
C GLY A 49 4.28 5.06 -7.88
N GLY A 50 5.41 5.32 -7.23
CA GLY A 50 6.63 4.50 -7.25
C GLY A 50 6.71 3.64 -5.99
N HIS A 51 7.85 3.02 -5.70
CA HIS A 51 8.00 2.15 -4.53
C HIS A 51 7.68 2.87 -3.20
N ALA A 52 8.34 4.00 -2.94
CA ALA A 52 8.24 4.75 -1.69
C ALA A 52 6.89 5.48 -1.56
N THR A 53 6.42 6.13 -2.62
CA THR A 53 5.09 6.77 -2.61
C THR A 53 3.96 5.76 -2.43
N THR A 54 4.10 4.53 -2.94
CA THR A 54 3.11 3.46 -2.75
C THR A 54 3.08 2.97 -1.31
N GLU A 55 4.22 2.87 -0.62
CA GLU A 55 4.25 2.53 0.81
C GLU A 55 3.42 3.53 1.63
N ILE A 56 3.65 4.83 1.40
CA ILE A 56 2.95 5.91 2.10
C ILE A 56 1.45 5.87 1.82
N LEU A 57 1.06 5.73 0.56
CA LEU A 57 -0.34 5.71 0.15
C LEU A 57 -1.08 4.44 0.60
N GLY A 58 -0.38 3.31 0.70
CA GLY A 58 -0.93 2.04 1.17
C GLY A 58 -1.10 1.96 2.67
N PHE A 59 -0.36 2.76 3.45
CA PHE A 59 -0.33 2.68 4.91
C PHE A 59 -1.70 2.82 5.59
N PRO A 60 -2.56 3.81 5.25
CA PRO A 60 -3.88 3.92 5.88
C PRO A 60 -4.76 2.69 5.63
N GLY A 61 -4.77 2.16 4.41
CA GLY A 61 -5.52 0.95 4.06
C GLY A 61 -5.03 -0.29 4.82
N ALA A 62 -3.70 -0.42 4.99
CA ALA A 62 -3.11 -1.49 5.78
C ALA A 62 -3.52 -1.39 7.26
N MET A 63 -3.51 -0.19 7.85
CA MET A 63 -3.95 0.01 9.24
C MET A 63 -5.44 -0.26 9.42
N ALA A 64 -6.29 0.16 8.48
CA ALA A 64 -7.71 -0.16 8.49
C ALA A 64 -7.94 -1.68 8.42
N PHE A 65 -7.20 -2.38 7.56
CA PHE A 65 -7.23 -3.85 7.50
C PHE A 65 -6.86 -4.50 8.84
N VAL A 66 -5.79 -4.05 9.50
CA VAL A 66 -5.37 -4.59 10.80
C VAL A 66 -6.47 -4.38 11.85
N GLN A 67 -7.10 -3.20 11.89
CA GLN A 67 -8.22 -2.92 12.78
C GLN A 67 -9.41 -3.86 12.51
N SER A 68 -9.81 -4.04 11.25
CA SER A 68 -10.88 -4.97 10.87
C SER A 68 -10.51 -6.42 11.18
N ALA A 69 -9.25 -6.81 11.03
CA ALA A 69 -8.78 -8.15 11.36
C ALA A 69 -8.91 -8.45 12.86
N PHE A 70 -8.48 -7.51 13.72
CA PHE A 70 -8.67 -7.62 15.17
C PHE A 70 -10.14 -7.58 15.59
N ALA A 71 -10.98 -6.83 14.88
CA ALA A 71 -12.42 -6.80 15.11
C ALA A 71 -13.16 -8.03 14.56
N GLY A 72 -12.50 -8.88 13.77
CA GLY A 72 -13.13 -10.02 13.10
C GLY A 72 -14.11 -9.64 11.99
N THR A 73 -13.96 -8.45 11.39
CA THR A 73 -14.87 -7.87 10.38
C THR A 73 -14.28 -7.79 8.98
N THR A 74 -13.17 -8.51 8.72
CA THR A 74 -12.59 -8.61 7.38
C THR A 74 -13.55 -9.31 6.41
N THR A 75 -13.54 -8.85 5.16
CA THR A 75 -14.38 -9.44 4.10
C THR A 75 -13.67 -10.67 3.51
N PRO A 76 -14.31 -11.86 3.52
CA PRO A 76 -13.72 -13.05 2.92
C PRO A 76 -13.67 -12.99 1.39
N GLY A 77 -12.79 -13.81 0.81
CA GLY A 77 -12.60 -13.91 -0.63
C GLY A 77 -11.48 -13.02 -1.14
N CYS A 78 -11.28 -13.04 -2.45
CA CYS A 78 -10.27 -12.23 -3.11
C CYS A 78 -10.90 -11.06 -3.86
N SER A 79 -10.35 -9.87 -3.67
CA SER A 79 -10.78 -8.65 -4.35
C SER A 79 -9.57 -7.81 -4.75
N GLN A 80 -9.78 -6.93 -5.73
CA GLN A 80 -8.80 -5.94 -6.17
C GLN A 80 -9.46 -4.58 -6.28
N ASP A 81 -8.73 -3.54 -5.91
CA ASP A 81 -9.12 -2.15 -6.10
C ASP A 81 -7.93 -1.31 -6.58
N THR A 82 -8.19 -0.05 -6.90
CA THR A 82 -7.18 0.88 -7.37
C THR A 82 -7.33 2.23 -6.66
N ILE A 83 -6.22 2.75 -6.16
CA ILE A 83 -6.12 4.12 -5.65
C ILE A 83 -5.67 5.00 -6.81
N ASP A 84 -6.57 5.84 -7.29
CA ASP A 84 -6.24 6.89 -8.24
C ASP A 84 -5.47 8.01 -7.52
N ASN A 85 -4.33 8.40 -8.09
CA ASN A 85 -3.31 9.27 -7.46
C ASN A 85 -3.79 10.68 -7.03
N ASP A 86 -5.04 11.06 -7.35
CA ASP A 86 -5.66 12.27 -6.80
C ASP A 86 -5.78 12.22 -5.25
N ALA A 87 -5.54 11.05 -4.65
CA ALA A 87 -5.45 10.80 -3.22
C ALA A 87 -4.16 11.30 -2.53
N LEU A 88 -3.17 11.88 -3.23
CA LEU A 88 -2.12 12.70 -2.60
C LEU A 88 -2.66 14.03 -2.01
N SER A 89 -3.98 14.13 -1.85
CA SER A 89 -4.68 15.20 -1.14
C SER A 89 -4.33 15.14 0.35
N PRO A 90 -3.78 16.23 0.91
CA PRO A 90 -3.56 16.38 2.36
C PRO A 90 -4.81 16.10 3.21
N THR A 91 -6.00 16.26 2.63
CA THR A 91 -7.28 16.00 3.31
C THR A 91 -7.56 14.51 3.48
N ALA A 92 -7.17 13.67 2.51
CA ALA A 92 -7.35 12.22 2.59
C ALA A 92 -6.41 11.59 3.63
N LEU A 93 -5.18 12.12 3.74
CA LEU A 93 -4.23 11.72 4.78
C LEU A 93 -4.58 12.37 6.14
N GLY A 94 -5.04 13.62 6.15
CA GLY A 94 -5.16 14.44 7.36
C GLY A 94 -6.26 14.06 8.33
N ALA A 95 -7.31 13.36 7.88
CA ALA A 95 -8.34 12.86 8.78
C ALA A 95 -7.86 11.76 9.75
N ASN A 96 -6.71 11.12 9.47
CA ASN A 96 -6.24 9.94 10.22
C ASN A 96 -4.84 10.11 10.86
N LEU A 97 -4.18 11.27 10.71
CA LEU A 97 -2.72 11.38 10.93
C LEU A 97 -2.24 12.68 11.63
N GLU A 98 -3.05 13.42 12.41
CA GLU A 98 -2.49 14.55 13.19
C GLU A 98 -1.77 14.05 14.46
N PRO A 99 -0.52 14.48 14.75
CA PRO A 99 0.35 15.52 14.13
C PRO A 99 1.39 15.04 13.08
N GLU A 100 1.46 13.76 12.73
CA GLU A 100 2.46 13.17 11.81
C GLU A 100 2.25 13.54 10.33
N LEU A 101 1.07 14.10 10.00
CA LEU A 101 0.66 14.48 8.66
C LEU A 101 1.64 15.43 7.95
N VAL A 102 2.19 16.41 8.67
CA VAL A 102 3.13 17.39 8.09
C VAL A 102 4.42 16.69 7.66
N GLY A 103 4.94 15.79 8.50
CA GLY A 103 6.10 14.97 8.16
C GLY A 103 5.83 14.11 6.93
N LEU A 104 4.65 13.49 6.86
CA LEU A 104 4.27 12.64 5.73
C LEU A 104 4.15 13.41 4.41
N ILE A 105 3.52 14.58 4.43
CA ILE A 105 3.43 15.47 3.26
C ILE A 105 4.82 15.86 2.78
N ASN A 106 5.72 16.23 3.70
CA ASN A 106 7.08 16.63 3.33
C ASN A 106 7.88 15.45 2.74
N VAL A 107 7.67 14.22 3.22
CA VAL A 107 8.26 13.01 2.61
C VAL A 107 7.74 12.80 1.20
N LEU A 108 6.43 12.90 0.98
CA LEU A 108 5.82 12.75 -0.35
C LEU A 108 6.30 13.82 -1.34
N LEU A 109 6.40 15.08 -0.89
CA LEU A 109 6.96 16.17 -1.70
C LEU A 109 8.44 15.93 -2.03
N ALA A 110 9.23 15.45 -1.07
CA ALA A 110 10.62 15.13 -1.28
C ALA A 110 10.79 13.99 -2.30
N ALA A 111 9.96 12.93 -2.22
CA ALA A 111 9.98 11.81 -3.16
C ALA A 111 9.57 12.21 -4.58
N GLY A 112 8.61 13.14 -4.71
CA GLY A 112 8.03 13.55 -5.99
C GLY A 112 7.05 12.51 -6.54
N LYS A 113 6.27 12.92 -7.55
CA LYS A 113 5.25 12.05 -8.17
C LYS A 113 5.91 10.81 -8.77
N GLY A 114 5.44 9.63 -8.41
CA GLY A 114 5.99 8.37 -8.90
C GLY A 114 7.48 8.17 -8.56
N ASP A 115 7.94 8.76 -7.45
CA ASP A 115 9.32 8.74 -6.96
C ASP A 115 10.33 9.43 -7.89
N ALA A 116 9.87 10.39 -8.70
CA ALA A 116 10.69 11.07 -9.69
C ALA A 116 11.99 11.67 -9.12
N ASN A 117 11.97 12.22 -7.90
CA ASN A 117 13.16 12.82 -7.29
C ASN A 117 14.10 11.75 -6.74
N ILE A 118 13.59 10.63 -6.22
CA ILE A 118 14.39 9.50 -5.73
C ILE A 118 15.08 8.79 -6.91
N LYS A 119 14.35 8.60 -8.02
CA LYS A 119 14.87 8.04 -9.28
C LYS A 119 16.01 8.88 -9.85
N ALA A 120 15.92 10.20 -9.72
CA ALA A 120 16.96 11.13 -10.16
C ALA A 120 18.16 11.19 -9.20
N ASP A 121 17.92 11.11 -7.89
CA ASP A 121 18.95 11.18 -6.85
C ASP A 121 18.56 10.32 -5.63
N PRO A 122 19.14 9.11 -5.49
CA PRO A 122 18.86 8.22 -4.36
C PRO A 122 19.23 8.81 -2.99
N SER A 123 20.08 9.84 -2.92
CA SER A 123 20.45 10.49 -1.65
C SER A 123 19.27 11.19 -0.97
N VAL A 124 18.17 11.44 -1.70
CA VAL A 124 16.91 11.99 -1.18
C VAL A 124 16.37 11.14 -0.01
N LEU A 125 16.54 9.82 -0.03
CA LEU A 125 16.11 8.91 1.05
C LEU A 125 16.86 9.16 2.38
N GLY A 126 18.08 9.68 2.32
CA GLY A 126 18.90 9.97 3.50
C GLY A 126 18.68 11.36 4.09
N LYS A 127 17.90 12.22 3.42
CA LYS A 127 17.65 13.59 3.90
C LYS A 127 16.62 13.56 5.02
N LYS A 128 16.97 14.14 6.16
CA LYS A 128 16.00 14.37 7.24
C LYS A 128 14.92 15.31 6.71
N VAL A 129 13.71 14.80 6.64
CA VAL A 129 12.52 15.61 6.41
C VAL A 129 12.19 16.32 7.71
N THR A 130 12.51 17.61 7.80
CA THR A 130 12.16 18.44 8.96
C THR A 130 10.69 18.84 8.85
N ALA A 131 9.93 18.59 9.92
CA ALA A 131 8.58 19.12 10.10
C ALA A 131 8.63 20.59 10.52
#